data_AF-A0A7G8VRL6-F1
#
_entry.id   AF-A0A7G8VRL6-F1
#
_cell.length_a   1.000
_cell.length_b   1.000
_cell.length_c   1.000
_cell.angle_alpha   90.00
_cell.angle_beta   90.00
_cell.angle_gamma   90.00
#
_symmetry.space_group_name_H-M   'P 1'
#
loop_
_entity.id
_entity.type
_entity.pdbx_description
1 polymer ?
#
loop_
_entity_poly.entity_id
_entity_poly.type
_entity_poly.pdbx_seq_one_letter_code
_entity_poly.pdbx_strand_id
1 'polypeptide(L)'
;MTTRSSLVRRACQDYRQYLRVILEPAMRDLLIEAKARRATLHHVFGANLFIAHAVDYVYAIRNAYGITENRRDFVREFDGLFSVGGSRLGDRKFELIDAINNALKHIRLDPKRYRDVEGRYGPISFQSLFEQDGRVLCLLDGYRFDYVSAVLAPAGRALTDWDFEDDAQIRRFARGDGDFVVDYYGAEDALMESNEPADAIDQMIAACNPRCSHCGEGEEDCVCAEYVFAGEQGEFEPRFRADFDFDAVMSRISGAYSPRN
;
A
#
# COMPACT_ATOMS: atom_id res chain seq x y z
N MET A 1 12.02 -26.22 -27.59
CA MET A 1 10.61 -25.75 -27.57
C MET A 1 10.17 -25.66 -26.11
N THR A 2 10.10 -24.45 -25.57
CA THR A 2 9.66 -24.20 -24.19
C THR A 2 8.13 -24.24 -24.19
N THR A 3 7.51 -25.17 -23.48
CA THR A 3 6.04 -25.25 -23.40
C THR A 3 5.50 -24.05 -22.60
N ARG A 4 4.31 -23.55 -22.93
CA ARG A 4 3.69 -22.41 -22.22
C ARG A 4 3.62 -22.61 -20.70
N SER A 5 3.40 -23.84 -20.25
CA SER A 5 3.46 -24.22 -18.82
C SER A 5 4.83 -24.00 -18.17
N SER A 6 5.92 -24.16 -18.92
CA SER A 6 7.28 -23.96 -18.39
C SER A 6 7.69 -22.48 -18.34
N LEU A 7 7.22 -21.65 -19.28
CA LEU A 7 7.42 -20.18 -19.24
C LEU A 7 6.71 -19.55 -18.04
N VAL A 8 5.46 -19.95 -17.84
CA VAL A 8 4.64 -19.54 -16.71
C VAL A 8 5.28 -19.89 -15.37
N ARG A 9 5.75 -21.13 -15.21
CA ARG A 9 6.42 -21.58 -13.98
C ARG A 9 7.63 -20.73 -13.68
N ARG A 10 8.47 -20.48 -14.69
CA ARG A 10 9.65 -19.63 -14.56
C ARG A 10 9.29 -18.21 -14.16
N ALA A 11 8.28 -17.59 -14.79
CA ALA A 11 7.84 -16.24 -14.45
C ALA A 11 7.33 -16.14 -12.99
N CYS A 12 6.62 -17.15 -12.49
CA CYS A 12 6.18 -17.21 -11.09
C CYS A 12 7.36 -17.36 -10.12
N GLN A 13 8.35 -18.20 -10.46
CA GLN A 13 9.57 -18.37 -9.67
C GLN A 13 10.40 -17.09 -9.62
N ASP A 14 10.59 -16.44 -10.76
CA ASP A 14 11.33 -15.19 -10.87
C ASP A 14 10.62 -14.08 -10.06
N TYR A 15 9.28 -14.01 -10.10
CA TYR A 15 8.52 -13.07 -9.27
C TYR A 15 8.67 -13.34 -7.78
N ARG A 16 8.52 -14.59 -7.33
CA ARG A 16 8.70 -14.94 -5.91
C ARG A 16 10.11 -14.59 -5.42
N GLN A 17 11.12 -14.86 -6.25
CA GLN A 17 12.51 -14.50 -5.95
C GLN A 17 12.71 -12.98 -5.88
N TYR A 18 12.09 -12.24 -6.81
CA TYR A 18 12.13 -10.79 -6.83
C TYR A 18 11.52 -10.17 -5.56
N LEU A 19 10.35 -10.67 -5.14
CA LEU A 19 9.71 -10.21 -3.90
C LEU A 19 10.63 -10.39 -2.69
N ARG A 20 11.12 -11.63 -2.48
CA ARG A 20 11.92 -11.99 -1.29
C ARG A 20 13.29 -11.32 -1.22
N VAL A 21 13.95 -11.16 -2.37
CA VAL A 21 15.35 -10.68 -2.41
C VAL A 21 15.45 -9.18 -2.65
N ILE A 22 14.46 -8.58 -3.31
CA ILE A 22 14.53 -7.17 -3.73
C ILE A 22 13.43 -6.34 -3.07
N LEU A 23 12.16 -6.67 -3.29
CA LEU A 23 11.06 -5.79 -2.88
C LEU A 23 10.88 -5.76 -1.36
N GLU A 24 10.77 -6.92 -0.70
CA GLU A 24 10.56 -7.01 0.75
C GLU A 24 11.67 -6.31 1.55
N PRO A 25 12.98 -6.54 1.29
CA PRO A 25 14.04 -5.82 2.00
C PRO A 25 13.99 -4.31 1.72
N ALA A 26 13.80 -3.89 0.47
CA ALA A 26 13.76 -2.47 0.13
C ALA A 26 12.58 -1.74 0.78
N MET A 27 11.40 -2.37 0.84
CA MET A 27 10.25 -1.82 1.53
C MET A 27 10.48 -1.76 3.04
N ARG A 28 11.08 -2.79 3.63
CA ARG A 28 11.44 -2.79 5.06
C ARG A 28 12.39 -1.63 5.39
N ASP A 29 13.44 -1.46 4.61
CA ASP A 29 14.42 -0.39 4.80
C ASP A 29 13.76 1.00 4.65
N LEU A 30 12.95 1.19 3.60
CA LEU A 30 12.20 2.44 3.40
C LEU A 30 11.31 2.76 4.60
N LEU A 31 10.55 1.78 5.10
CA LEU A 31 9.62 1.98 6.21
C LEU A 31 10.35 2.27 7.53
N ILE A 32 11.51 1.65 7.77
CA ILE A 32 12.38 1.97 8.92
C ILE A 32 12.85 3.42 8.83
N GLU A 33 13.33 3.85 7.67
CA GLU A 33 13.82 5.21 7.45
C GLU A 33 12.69 6.25 7.54
N ALA A 34 11.51 5.94 6.98
CA ALA A 34 10.33 6.81 7.08
C ALA A 34 9.87 6.98 8.53
N LYS A 35 9.77 5.87 9.29
CA LYS A 35 9.41 5.92 10.72
C LYS A 35 10.43 6.72 11.54
N ALA A 36 11.71 6.64 11.19
CA ALA A 36 12.77 7.41 11.83
C ALA A 36 12.84 8.88 11.35
N ARG A 37 11.95 9.33 10.45
CA ARG A 37 12.00 10.64 9.78
C ARG A 37 13.37 10.89 9.12
N ARG A 38 13.85 9.90 8.38
CA ARG A 38 15.11 9.92 7.61
C ARG A 38 14.91 9.44 6.16
N ALA A 39 13.66 9.37 5.69
CA ALA A 39 13.39 9.04 4.30
C ALA A 39 13.94 10.13 3.38
N THR A 40 14.61 9.70 2.30
CA THR A 40 15.20 10.57 1.29
C THR A 40 14.56 10.27 -0.06
N LEU A 41 14.74 11.19 -1.02
CA LEU A 41 14.33 10.97 -2.41
C LEU A 41 14.98 9.72 -2.99
N HIS A 42 16.22 9.39 -2.61
CA HIS A 42 16.89 8.18 -3.08
C HIS A 42 16.18 6.91 -2.61
N HIS A 43 15.79 6.86 -1.32
CA HIS A 43 14.99 5.76 -0.79
C HIS A 43 13.65 5.64 -1.55
N VAL A 44 12.98 6.77 -1.75
CA VAL A 44 11.67 6.83 -2.41
C VAL A 44 11.72 6.43 -3.87
N PHE A 45 12.64 6.98 -4.66
CA PHE A 45 12.76 6.61 -6.07
C PHE A 45 13.19 5.15 -6.25
N GLY A 46 14.04 4.63 -5.36
CA GLY A 46 14.41 3.21 -5.34
C GLY A 46 13.20 2.31 -5.12
N ALA A 47 12.42 2.54 -4.06
CA ALA A 47 11.21 1.77 -3.79
C ALA A 47 10.15 1.93 -4.89
N ASN A 48 9.97 3.14 -5.42
CA ASN A 48 9.06 3.41 -6.54
C ASN A 48 9.43 2.59 -7.79
N LEU A 49 10.73 2.48 -8.08
CA LEU A 49 11.23 1.63 -9.16
C LEU A 49 10.96 0.15 -8.89
N PHE A 50 11.21 -0.32 -7.67
CA PHE A 50 11.01 -1.74 -7.32
C PHE A 50 9.54 -2.15 -7.34
N ILE A 51 8.63 -1.31 -6.83
CA ILE A 51 7.19 -1.55 -6.92
C ILE A 51 6.74 -1.58 -8.39
N ALA A 52 7.15 -0.62 -9.20
CA ALA A 52 6.81 -0.60 -10.63
C ALA A 52 7.29 -1.88 -11.36
N HIS A 53 8.46 -2.39 -10.99
CA HIS A 53 8.98 -3.64 -11.55
C HIS A 53 8.24 -4.88 -11.05
N ALA A 54 7.82 -4.93 -9.79
CA ALA A 54 6.95 -6.02 -9.31
C ALA A 54 5.65 -6.09 -10.12
N VAL A 55 5.04 -4.94 -10.42
CA VAL A 55 3.87 -4.85 -11.31
C VAL A 55 4.20 -5.35 -12.73
N ASP A 56 5.39 -5.03 -13.26
CA ASP A 56 5.84 -5.56 -14.56
C ASP A 56 5.99 -7.10 -14.55
N TYR A 57 6.42 -7.71 -13.43
CA TYR A 57 6.45 -9.16 -13.28
C TYR A 57 5.05 -9.77 -13.33
N VAL A 58 4.07 -9.17 -12.64
CA VAL A 58 2.67 -9.62 -12.68
C VAL A 58 2.12 -9.55 -14.11
N TYR A 59 2.39 -8.45 -14.82
CA TYR A 59 2.04 -8.30 -16.23
C TYR A 59 2.71 -9.37 -17.11
N ALA A 60 4.00 -9.67 -16.89
CA ALA A 60 4.71 -10.72 -17.62
C ALA A 60 4.12 -12.12 -17.36
N ILE A 61 3.68 -12.40 -16.13
CA ILE A 61 2.97 -13.64 -15.78
C ILE A 61 1.66 -13.74 -16.56
N ARG A 62 0.83 -12.67 -16.57
CA ARG A 62 -0.43 -12.62 -17.34
C ARG A 62 -0.21 -12.84 -18.84
N ASN A 63 0.83 -12.24 -19.41
CA ASN A 63 1.24 -12.47 -20.81
C ASN A 63 1.68 -13.92 -21.06
N ALA A 64 2.43 -14.54 -20.15
CA ALA A 64 2.79 -15.96 -20.25
C ALA A 64 1.54 -16.86 -20.18
N TYR A 65 0.50 -16.42 -19.48
CA TYR A 65 -0.84 -17.00 -19.50
C TYR A 65 -1.65 -16.69 -20.76
N GLY A 66 -1.12 -15.90 -21.69
CA GLY A 66 -1.77 -15.46 -22.93
C GLY A 66 -3.00 -14.60 -22.73
N ILE A 67 -3.10 -13.93 -21.57
CA ILE A 67 -3.95 -12.76 -21.42
C ILE A 67 -3.30 -11.68 -22.29
N THR A 68 -4.03 -11.18 -23.28
CA THR A 68 -3.53 -10.16 -24.20
C THR A 68 -4.17 -8.84 -23.82
N GLU A 69 -3.42 -8.01 -23.14
CA GLU A 69 -3.80 -6.65 -22.76
C GLU A 69 -2.58 -5.74 -22.97
N ASN A 70 -2.79 -4.43 -22.99
CA ASN A 70 -1.66 -3.52 -22.95
C ASN A 70 -1.31 -3.19 -21.49
N ARG A 71 -0.03 -2.89 -21.24
CA ARG A 71 0.46 -2.58 -19.88
C ARG A 71 -0.28 -1.41 -19.21
N ARG A 72 -0.73 -0.41 -19.98
CA ARG A 72 -1.46 0.75 -19.43
C ARG A 72 -2.79 0.31 -18.82
N ASP A 73 -3.58 -0.45 -19.58
CA ASP A 73 -4.87 -0.94 -19.13
C ASP A 73 -4.70 -1.89 -17.94
N PHE A 74 -3.67 -2.73 -17.96
CA PHE A 74 -3.32 -3.59 -16.82
C PHE A 74 -3.04 -2.79 -15.54
N VAL A 75 -2.19 -1.77 -15.57
CA VAL A 75 -1.88 -0.98 -14.36
C VAL A 75 -3.14 -0.33 -13.79
N ARG A 76 -4.02 0.20 -14.65
CA ARG A 76 -5.30 0.77 -14.23
C ARG A 76 -6.24 -0.27 -13.62
N GLU A 77 -6.31 -1.47 -14.22
CA GLU A 77 -7.09 -2.59 -13.67
C GLU A 77 -6.53 -3.06 -12.33
N PHE A 78 -5.20 -3.14 -12.23
CA PHE A 78 -4.48 -3.54 -11.02
C PHE A 78 -4.74 -2.58 -9.85
N ASP A 79 -4.79 -1.27 -10.12
CA ASP A 79 -5.20 -0.28 -9.12
C ASP A 79 -6.63 -0.47 -8.61
N GLY A 80 -7.55 -0.93 -9.47
CA GLY A 80 -8.92 -1.25 -9.07
C GLY A 80 -9.03 -2.57 -8.30
N LEU A 81 -8.29 -3.60 -8.72
CA LEU A 81 -8.28 -4.92 -8.10
C LEU A 81 -7.65 -4.91 -6.71
N PHE A 82 -6.56 -4.17 -6.56
CA PHE A 82 -5.81 -4.06 -5.31
C PHE A 82 -5.96 -2.68 -4.72
N SER A 83 -7.14 -2.06 -4.87
CA SER A 83 -7.44 -0.75 -4.31
C SER A 83 -6.97 -0.73 -2.86
N VAL A 84 -5.84 -0.05 -2.63
CA VAL A 84 -5.27 -0.07 -1.30
C VAL A 84 -6.02 0.98 -0.50
N GLY A 85 -6.97 0.52 0.31
CA GLY A 85 -7.63 1.33 1.32
C GLY A 85 -6.59 1.89 2.28
N GLY A 86 -6.69 3.17 2.61
CA GLY A 86 -5.66 3.91 3.31
C GLY A 86 -5.23 5.13 2.50
N SER A 87 -5.41 6.30 3.11
CA SER A 87 -5.34 7.66 2.54
C SER A 87 -6.51 8.04 1.62
N ARG A 88 -6.92 9.32 1.62
CA ARG A 88 -7.93 9.89 0.70
C ARG A 88 -7.57 9.76 -0.79
N LEU A 89 -6.38 9.24 -1.12
CA LEU A 89 -6.01 8.78 -2.47
C LEU A 89 -6.62 7.40 -2.73
N GLY A 90 -7.96 7.33 -2.76
CA GLY A 90 -8.68 6.15 -3.23
C GLY A 90 -8.39 5.93 -4.72
N ASP A 91 -7.92 4.73 -5.05
CA ASP A 91 -7.51 4.24 -6.37
C ASP A 91 -6.37 5.03 -7.05
N ARG A 92 -5.64 4.38 -7.97
CA ARG A 92 -4.59 4.96 -8.85
C ARG A 92 -3.20 5.16 -8.24
N LYS A 93 -2.87 4.43 -7.17
CA LYS A 93 -1.54 4.48 -6.54
C LYS A 93 -0.47 3.89 -7.46
N PHE A 94 -0.75 2.76 -8.12
CA PHE A 94 0.16 2.14 -9.08
C PHE A 94 0.32 2.97 -10.36
N GLU A 95 -0.75 3.62 -10.84
CA GLU A 95 -0.72 4.60 -11.93
C GLU A 95 0.17 5.80 -11.56
N LEU A 96 0.06 6.32 -10.34
CA LEU A 96 0.91 7.42 -9.86
C LEU A 96 2.38 6.99 -9.75
N ILE A 97 2.64 5.80 -9.20
CA ILE A 97 3.99 5.20 -9.14
C ILE A 97 4.58 5.06 -10.55
N ASP A 98 3.80 4.57 -11.51
CA ASP A 98 4.21 4.44 -12.92
C ASP A 98 4.51 5.81 -13.53
N ALA A 99 3.65 6.81 -13.30
CA ALA A 99 3.84 8.16 -13.78
C ALA A 99 5.12 8.80 -13.22
N ILE A 100 5.34 8.75 -11.91
CA ILE A 100 6.57 9.28 -11.28
C ILE A 100 7.82 8.56 -11.80
N ASN A 101 7.77 7.23 -11.93
CA ASN A 101 8.88 6.45 -12.47
C ASN A 101 9.21 6.85 -13.92
N ASN A 102 8.18 7.04 -14.75
CA ASN A 102 8.38 7.44 -16.15
C ASN A 102 8.82 8.90 -16.27
N ALA A 103 8.37 9.78 -15.38
CA ALA A 103 8.81 11.18 -15.32
C ALA A 103 10.27 11.32 -14.86
N LEU A 104 10.78 10.35 -14.10
CA LEU A 104 12.21 10.25 -13.80
C LEU A 104 13.01 9.76 -15.01
N LYS A 105 12.47 8.78 -15.76
CA LYS A 105 13.11 8.19 -16.95
C LYS A 105 13.08 9.13 -18.17
N HIS A 106 12.06 9.97 -18.27
CA HIS A 106 11.79 10.82 -19.42
C HIS A 106 11.61 12.27 -18.97
N ILE A 107 12.25 13.22 -19.66
CA ILE A 107 12.17 14.67 -19.35
C ILE A 107 10.71 15.17 -19.31
N ARG A 108 9.80 14.53 -20.06
CA ARG A 108 8.35 14.78 -20.02
C ARG A 108 7.58 13.47 -20.14
N LEU A 109 6.45 13.39 -19.46
CA LEU A 109 5.48 12.31 -19.63
C LEU A 109 4.82 12.38 -21.01
N ASP A 110 4.47 11.21 -21.56
CA ASP A 110 3.64 11.13 -22.76
C ASP A 110 2.18 11.51 -22.39
N PRO A 111 1.66 12.66 -22.87
CA PRO A 111 0.33 13.12 -22.51
C PRO A 111 -0.78 12.19 -23.00
N LYS A 112 -0.53 11.36 -24.02
CA LYS A 112 -1.52 10.37 -24.47
C LYS A 112 -1.61 9.18 -23.52
N ARG A 113 -0.49 8.77 -22.96
CA ARG A 113 -0.41 7.63 -22.03
C ARG A 113 -0.94 7.99 -20.66
N TYR A 114 -0.61 9.18 -20.16
CA TYR A 114 -0.93 9.60 -18.78
C TYR A 114 -2.08 10.60 -18.67
N ARG A 115 -2.86 10.80 -19.74
CA ARG A 115 -3.99 11.75 -19.77
C ARG A 115 -4.89 11.69 -18.54
N ASP A 116 -5.29 10.48 -18.14
CA ASP A 116 -6.25 10.29 -17.06
C ASP A 116 -5.63 10.59 -15.69
N VAL A 117 -4.32 10.37 -15.55
CA VAL A 117 -3.53 10.61 -14.34
C VAL A 117 -3.22 12.10 -14.22
N GLU A 118 -2.73 12.72 -15.30
CA GLU A 118 -2.48 14.17 -15.36
C GLU A 118 -3.77 15.00 -15.27
N GLY A 119 -4.90 14.46 -15.77
CA GLY A 119 -6.19 15.11 -15.62
C GLY A 119 -6.68 15.17 -14.17
N ARG A 120 -6.23 14.25 -13.30
CA ARG A 120 -6.59 14.22 -11.87
C ARG A 120 -5.58 14.95 -10.99
N TYR A 121 -4.29 14.77 -11.28
CA TYR A 121 -3.21 15.23 -10.42
C TYR A 121 -2.47 16.46 -10.99
N GLY A 122 -2.89 16.96 -12.16
CA GLY A 122 -2.15 17.97 -12.90
C GLY A 122 -0.84 17.43 -13.48
N PRO A 123 0.06 18.30 -13.94
CA PRO A 123 1.35 17.90 -14.50
C PRO A 123 2.20 17.13 -13.48
N ILE A 124 2.65 15.94 -13.83
CA ILE A 124 3.49 15.10 -12.97
C ILE A 124 4.94 15.14 -13.46
N SER A 125 5.86 15.34 -12.52
CA SER A 125 7.30 15.28 -12.78
C SER A 125 8.06 14.65 -11.61
N PHE A 126 9.36 14.36 -11.78
CA PHE A 126 10.18 13.97 -10.62
C PHE A 126 10.25 15.09 -9.56
N GLN A 127 10.05 16.35 -9.94
CA GLN A 127 10.01 17.50 -9.04
C GLN A 127 8.70 17.60 -8.25
N SER A 128 7.71 16.76 -8.58
CA SER A 128 6.52 16.59 -7.74
C SER A 128 6.88 15.96 -6.40
N LEU A 129 8.06 15.36 -6.25
CA LEU A 129 8.57 14.84 -4.98
C LEU A 129 9.69 15.72 -4.42
N PHE A 130 9.65 16.03 -3.13
CA PHE A 130 10.69 16.80 -2.46
C PHE A 130 10.82 16.41 -0.98
N GLU A 131 12.02 16.58 -0.43
CA GLU A 131 12.31 16.27 0.98
C GLU A 131 11.89 17.43 1.88
N GLN A 132 11.22 17.11 2.99
CA GLN A 132 10.88 18.08 4.03
C GLN A 132 10.80 17.37 5.38
N ASP A 133 11.55 17.86 6.37
CA ASP A 133 11.54 17.37 7.76
C ASP A 133 11.71 15.85 7.88
N GLY A 134 12.59 15.27 7.06
CA GLY A 134 12.87 13.83 7.05
C GLY A 134 11.79 12.97 6.37
N ARG A 135 10.84 13.60 5.69
CA ARG A 135 9.77 12.98 4.89
C ARG A 135 9.97 13.33 3.42
N VAL A 136 9.34 12.58 2.53
CA VAL A 136 9.26 12.92 1.11
C VAL A 136 7.82 13.25 0.77
N LEU A 137 7.57 14.54 0.54
CA LEU A 137 6.24 15.03 0.22
C LEU A 137 6.01 15.00 -1.29
N CYS A 138 4.78 14.69 -1.67
CA CYS A 138 4.29 14.78 -3.04
C CYS A 138 3.42 16.03 -3.20
N LEU A 139 3.77 16.91 -4.14
CA LEU A 139 2.95 18.06 -4.56
C LEU A 139 2.42 17.82 -5.95
N LEU A 140 1.10 17.83 -6.04
CA LEU A 140 0.33 17.71 -7.26
C LEU A 140 -0.79 18.77 -7.22
N ASP A 141 -1.54 18.93 -8.30
CA ASP A 141 -2.62 19.92 -8.34
C ASP A 141 -3.71 19.55 -7.34
N GLY A 142 -3.88 20.36 -6.30
CA GLY A 142 -4.80 20.10 -5.20
C GLY A 142 -4.37 18.97 -4.25
N TYR A 143 -3.11 18.51 -4.30
CA TYR A 143 -2.61 17.50 -3.35
C TYR A 143 -1.26 17.85 -2.74
N ARG A 144 -1.12 17.56 -1.45
CA ARG A 144 0.10 17.65 -0.67
C ARG A 144 0.09 16.57 0.41
N PHE A 145 0.95 15.57 0.32
CA PHE A 145 0.95 14.45 1.29
C PHE A 145 2.31 13.76 1.36
N ASP A 146 2.56 12.98 2.42
CA ASP A 146 3.75 12.10 2.50
C ASP A 146 3.60 10.93 1.51
N TYR A 147 4.48 10.91 0.50
CA TYR A 147 4.44 9.94 -0.57
C TYR A 147 4.73 8.52 -0.09
N VAL A 148 5.58 8.37 0.93
CA VAL A 148 5.87 7.04 1.48
C VAL A 148 4.61 6.47 2.13
N SER A 149 4.02 7.21 3.05
CA SER A 149 2.88 6.73 3.84
C SER A 149 1.61 6.57 3.01
N ALA A 150 1.35 7.50 2.09
CA ALA A 150 0.10 7.52 1.33
C ALA A 150 0.15 6.70 0.04
N VAL A 151 1.33 6.39 -0.52
CA VAL A 151 1.45 5.73 -1.84
C VAL A 151 2.36 4.49 -1.82
N LEU A 152 3.61 4.61 -1.36
CA LEU A 152 4.56 3.49 -1.46
C LEU A 152 4.31 2.38 -0.43
N ALA A 153 4.06 2.73 0.83
CA ALA A 153 3.70 1.78 1.87
C ALA A 153 2.45 0.96 1.50
N PRO A 154 1.32 1.56 1.06
CA PRO A 154 0.16 0.80 0.61
C PRO A 154 0.49 -0.12 -0.56
N ALA A 155 1.12 0.42 -1.60
CA ALA A 155 1.41 -0.33 -2.82
C ALA A 155 2.40 -1.48 -2.59
N GLY A 156 3.38 -1.28 -1.71
CA GLY A 156 4.33 -2.32 -1.31
C GLY A 156 3.62 -3.48 -0.59
N ARG A 157 2.79 -3.17 0.41
CA ARG A 157 1.99 -4.17 1.14
C ARG A 157 1.09 -4.99 0.23
N ALA A 158 0.40 -4.33 -0.70
CA ALA A 158 -0.43 -4.99 -1.70
C ALA A 158 0.33 -6.03 -2.55
N LEU A 159 1.67 -5.95 -2.61
CA LEU A 159 2.52 -6.90 -3.30
C LEU A 159 3.22 -7.89 -2.35
N THR A 160 3.53 -7.49 -1.11
CA THR A 160 4.39 -8.25 -0.18
C THR A 160 3.67 -8.96 0.95
N ASP A 161 2.42 -8.60 1.28
CA ASP A 161 1.72 -9.16 2.45
C ASP A 161 1.17 -10.58 2.21
N TRP A 162 1.46 -11.14 1.03
CA TRP A 162 1.02 -12.48 0.63
C TRP A 162 2.15 -13.49 0.81
N ASP A 163 1.93 -14.50 1.66
CA ASP A 163 2.83 -15.65 1.73
C ASP A 163 2.50 -16.66 0.62
N PHE A 164 3.06 -16.42 -0.57
CA PHE A 164 2.89 -17.31 -1.71
C PHE A 164 3.68 -18.63 -1.53
N GLU A 165 3.02 -19.64 -0.98
CA GLU A 165 3.51 -21.02 -0.83
C GLU A 165 3.83 -21.67 -2.17
N ASP A 166 2.99 -21.45 -3.18
CA ASP A 166 3.10 -22.14 -4.46
C ASP A 166 2.80 -21.26 -5.68
N ASP A 167 3.09 -21.81 -6.86
CA ASP A 167 2.86 -21.10 -8.11
C ASP A 167 1.38 -20.95 -8.40
N ALA A 168 0.47 -21.74 -7.82
CA ALA A 168 -0.96 -21.61 -8.05
C ALA A 168 -1.51 -20.34 -7.38
N GLN A 169 -1.04 -19.98 -6.19
CA GLN A 169 -1.43 -18.75 -5.51
C GLN A 169 -0.95 -17.50 -6.27
N ILE A 170 0.29 -17.48 -6.76
CA ILE A 170 0.81 -16.37 -7.58
C ILE A 170 -0.04 -16.14 -8.83
N ARG A 171 -0.56 -17.21 -9.43
CA ARG A 171 -1.45 -17.10 -10.60
C ARG A 171 -2.76 -16.44 -10.28
N ARG A 172 -3.36 -16.88 -9.16
CA ARG A 172 -4.62 -16.34 -8.69
C ARG A 172 -4.47 -14.86 -8.42
N PHE A 173 -3.40 -14.49 -7.71
CA PHE A 173 -3.03 -13.09 -7.48
C PHE A 173 -2.88 -12.33 -8.80
N ALA A 174 -2.07 -12.83 -9.74
CA ALA A 174 -1.83 -12.14 -11.02
C ALA A 174 -3.10 -11.97 -11.87
N ARG A 175 -4.12 -12.81 -11.68
CA ARG A 175 -5.40 -12.70 -12.37
C ARG A 175 -6.43 -11.84 -11.62
N GLY A 176 -6.19 -11.55 -10.34
CA GLY A 176 -7.22 -11.02 -9.45
C GLY A 176 -8.27 -12.08 -9.06
N ASP A 177 -7.95 -13.37 -9.20
CA ASP A 177 -8.88 -14.48 -8.92
C ASP A 177 -8.90 -14.81 -7.40
N GLY A 178 -9.71 -14.10 -6.62
CA GLY A 178 -9.94 -14.35 -5.19
C GLY A 178 -10.16 -13.07 -4.38
N ASP A 179 -10.51 -13.23 -3.11
CA ASP A 179 -10.69 -12.11 -2.17
C ASP A 179 -9.31 -11.64 -1.66
N PHE A 180 -8.53 -11.03 -2.55
CA PHE A 180 -7.26 -10.39 -2.19
C PHE A 180 -7.55 -9.02 -1.57
N VAL A 181 -7.86 -9.01 -0.28
CA VAL A 181 -8.02 -7.76 0.49
C VAL A 181 -6.67 -7.35 1.05
N VAL A 182 -6.21 -6.15 0.70
CA VAL A 182 -5.04 -5.54 1.33
C VAL A 182 -5.48 -4.93 2.65
N ASP A 183 -5.32 -5.64 3.76
CA ASP A 183 -5.57 -5.07 5.09
C ASP A 183 -4.29 -4.49 5.68
N TYR A 184 -4.37 -3.21 6.02
CA TYR A 184 -3.23 -2.38 6.37
C TYR A 184 -2.63 -2.70 7.76
N TYR A 185 -3.38 -3.40 8.62
CA TYR A 185 -2.99 -3.64 10.01
C TYR A 185 -3.37 -5.05 10.51
N GLY A 186 -3.20 -6.08 9.67
CA GLY A 186 -3.56 -7.48 10.00
C GLY A 186 -3.03 -8.03 11.34
N ALA A 187 -1.96 -7.47 11.91
CA ALA A 187 -1.49 -7.82 13.25
C ALA A 187 -2.36 -7.21 14.38
N GLU A 188 -2.85 -5.98 14.22
CA GLU A 188 -3.84 -5.39 15.14
C GLU A 188 -5.19 -6.07 14.95
N ASP A 189 -5.56 -6.44 13.71
CA ASP A 189 -6.79 -7.21 13.48
C ASP A 189 -6.74 -8.60 14.12
N ALA A 190 -5.60 -9.30 14.02
CA ALA A 190 -5.39 -10.58 14.69
C ALA A 190 -5.44 -10.44 16.23
N LEU A 191 -4.86 -9.37 16.78
CA LEU A 191 -4.98 -9.07 18.21
C LEU A 191 -6.44 -8.82 18.60
N MET A 192 -7.19 -8.06 17.80
CA MET A 192 -8.58 -7.70 18.08
C MET A 192 -9.55 -8.89 17.95
N GLU A 193 -9.19 -9.91 17.17
CA GLU A 193 -9.94 -11.17 17.04
C GLU A 193 -9.59 -12.22 18.12
N SER A 194 -8.58 -11.95 18.95
CA SER A 194 -8.15 -12.90 19.98
C SER A 194 -9.20 -13.09 21.09
N ASN A 195 -9.47 -14.34 21.42
CA ASN A 195 -10.29 -14.70 22.58
C ASN A 195 -9.45 -14.97 23.84
N GLU A 196 -8.12 -14.90 23.75
CA GLU A 196 -7.23 -15.17 24.87
C GLU A 196 -7.39 -14.08 25.95
N PRO A 197 -7.62 -14.45 27.23
CA PRO A 197 -7.73 -13.46 28.31
C PRO A 197 -6.47 -12.61 28.50
N ALA A 198 -5.30 -13.16 28.14
CA ALA A 198 -4.03 -12.44 28.20
C ALA A 198 -3.99 -11.23 27.25
N ASP A 199 -4.71 -11.30 26.14
CA ASP A 199 -4.70 -10.25 25.10
C ASP A 199 -5.72 -9.15 25.40
N ALA A 200 -6.62 -9.33 26.38
CA ALA A 200 -7.72 -8.40 26.63
C ALA A 200 -7.23 -6.98 27.00
N ILE A 201 -6.14 -6.86 27.76
CA ILE A 201 -5.54 -5.56 28.07
C ILE A 201 -4.98 -4.90 26.81
N ASP A 202 -4.27 -5.65 25.98
CA ASP A 202 -3.68 -5.15 24.74
C ASP A 202 -4.76 -4.75 23.72
N GLN A 203 -5.86 -5.49 23.64
CA GLN A 203 -7.06 -5.13 22.87
C GLN A 203 -7.64 -3.79 23.33
N MET A 204 -7.76 -3.58 24.65
CA MET A 204 -8.26 -2.33 25.20
C MET A 204 -7.29 -1.16 24.91
N ILE A 205 -5.98 -1.40 25.00
CA ILE A 205 -4.97 -0.40 24.65
C ILE A 205 -5.10 -0.03 23.17
N ALA A 206 -5.19 -1.00 22.27
CA ALA A 206 -5.35 -0.74 20.84
C ALA A 206 -6.65 0.03 20.53
N ALA A 207 -7.77 -0.36 21.14
CA ALA A 207 -9.05 0.32 20.96
C ALA A 207 -9.06 1.76 21.49
N CYS A 208 -8.36 2.03 22.60
CA CYS A 208 -8.25 3.37 23.18
C CYS A 208 -7.23 4.26 22.46
N ASN A 209 -6.35 3.70 21.62
CA ASN A 209 -5.29 4.43 20.91
C ASN A 209 -5.43 4.19 19.40
N PRO A 210 -6.51 4.70 18.76
CA PRO A 210 -6.74 4.46 17.35
C PRO A 210 -5.61 5.05 16.50
N ARG A 211 -5.31 4.36 15.41
CA ARG A 211 -4.43 4.86 14.36
C ARG A 211 -5.24 5.62 13.31
N CYS A 212 -4.58 6.59 12.68
CA CYS A 212 -5.14 7.31 11.54
C CYS A 212 -5.37 6.35 10.37
N SER A 213 -6.58 6.34 9.81
CA SER A 213 -6.97 5.55 8.63
C SER A 213 -6.08 5.86 7.41
N HIS A 214 -5.39 7.01 7.40
CA HIS A 214 -4.65 7.51 6.25
C HIS A 214 -3.15 7.30 6.31
N CYS A 215 -2.52 7.62 7.43
CA CYS A 215 -1.06 7.50 7.59
C CYS A 215 -0.64 6.39 8.54
N GLY A 216 -1.57 5.80 9.31
CA GLY A 216 -1.26 4.72 10.25
C GLY A 216 -0.63 5.14 11.57
N GLU A 217 -0.41 6.44 11.75
CA GLU A 217 0.17 6.97 12.98
C GLU A 217 -0.91 7.20 14.03
N GLY A 218 -0.53 7.14 15.30
CA GLY A 218 -1.40 7.55 16.40
C GLY A 218 -1.71 9.05 16.32
N GLU A 219 -2.73 9.51 17.05
CA GLU A 219 -3.20 10.91 17.00
C GLU A 219 -2.06 11.93 17.22
N GLU A 220 -1.18 11.69 18.19
CA GLU A 220 -0.06 12.59 18.53
C GLU A 220 1.01 12.69 17.44
N ASP A 221 1.23 11.61 16.70
CA ASP A 221 2.23 11.53 15.63
C ASP A 221 1.63 11.79 14.24
N CYS A 222 0.30 11.90 14.16
CA CYS A 222 -0.41 12.08 12.90
C CYS A 222 -0.23 13.50 12.36
N VAL A 223 0.23 13.55 11.11
CA VAL A 223 0.47 14.78 10.35
C VAL A 223 -0.51 14.94 9.18
N CYS A 224 -1.58 14.15 9.13
CA CYS A 224 -2.60 14.27 8.08
C CYS A 224 -3.29 15.64 8.08
N ALA A 225 -3.33 16.32 9.23
CA ALA A 225 -3.77 17.70 9.34
C ALA A 225 -2.88 18.70 8.61
N GLU A 226 -1.66 18.33 8.17
CA GLU A 226 -0.78 19.15 7.33
C GLU A 226 -0.99 18.89 5.82
N TYR A 227 -1.80 17.89 5.47
CA TYR A 227 -1.93 17.38 4.11
C TYR A 227 -3.19 17.88 3.42
N VAL A 228 -3.12 17.94 2.10
CA VAL A 228 -4.24 18.31 1.22
C VAL A 228 -4.51 17.14 0.29
N PHE A 229 -5.77 16.74 0.19
CA PHE A 229 -6.23 15.70 -0.71
C PHE A 229 -7.39 16.22 -1.53
N ALA A 230 -7.21 16.34 -2.85
CA ALA A 230 -8.23 16.85 -3.77
C ALA A 230 -8.77 18.25 -3.38
N GLY A 231 -7.90 19.11 -2.87
CA GLY A 231 -8.24 20.46 -2.40
C GLY A 231 -8.83 20.51 -0.99
N GLU A 232 -9.09 19.37 -0.36
CA GLU A 232 -9.61 19.29 0.99
C GLU A 232 -8.48 19.07 2.00
N GLN A 233 -8.53 19.80 3.11
CA GLN A 233 -7.60 19.61 4.22
C GLN A 233 -7.81 18.22 4.81
N GLY A 234 -6.73 17.47 4.98
CA GLY A 234 -6.73 16.23 5.72
C GLY A 234 -6.93 16.46 7.22
N GLU A 235 -7.27 15.41 7.92
CA GLU A 235 -7.43 15.40 9.37
C GLU A 235 -7.05 14.03 9.92
N PHE A 236 -6.92 13.94 11.23
CA PHE A 236 -6.82 12.64 11.89
C PHE A 236 -8.19 11.94 11.80
N GLU A 237 -8.25 10.85 11.06
CA GLU A 237 -9.45 10.01 10.96
C GLU A 237 -9.20 8.72 11.75
N PRO A 238 -9.71 8.60 12.98
CA PRO A 238 -9.47 7.41 13.78
C PRO A 238 -10.14 6.21 13.14
N ARG A 239 -9.38 5.15 12.91
CA ARG A 239 -9.93 3.86 12.50
C ARG A 239 -10.32 3.07 13.74
N PHE A 240 -11.61 2.89 13.94
CA PHE A 240 -12.16 1.95 14.91
C PHE A 240 -12.65 0.70 14.20
N ARG A 241 -12.41 -0.48 14.81
CA ARG A 241 -13.08 -1.70 14.39
C ARG A 241 -14.56 -1.61 14.75
N ALA A 242 -15.43 -1.73 13.75
CA ALA A 242 -16.87 -1.64 13.94
C ALA A 242 -17.44 -2.77 14.81
N ASP A 243 -16.70 -3.86 14.97
CA ASP A 243 -17.04 -5.06 15.72
C ASP A 243 -16.32 -5.19 17.07
N PHE A 244 -15.60 -4.15 17.53
CA PHE A 244 -14.97 -4.17 18.85
C PHE A 244 -16.02 -4.17 19.97
N ASP A 245 -16.08 -5.25 20.74
CA ASP A 245 -16.97 -5.39 21.90
C ASP A 245 -16.26 -4.98 23.19
N PHE A 246 -16.48 -3.73 23.59
CA PHE A 246 -15.91 -3.16 24.81
C PHE A 246 -16.30 -3.97 26.06
N ASP A 247 -17.55 -4.43 26.16
CA ASP A 247 -18.05 -5.16 27.33
C ASP A 247 -17.40 -6.53 27.45
N ALA A 248 -17.26 -7.24 26.32
CA ALA A 248 -16.58 -8.54 26.27
C ALA A 248 -15.09 -8.43 26.60
N VAL A 249 -14.42 -7.36 26.17
CA VAL A 249 -13.01 -7.14 26.52
C VAL A 249 -12.86 -6.75 27.99
N MET A 250 -13.66 -5.81 28.49
CA MET A 250 -13.58 -5.35 29.89
C MET A 250 -13.90 -6.45 30.91
N SER A 251 -14.85 -7.34 30.60
CA SER A 251 -15.16 -8.49 31.46
C SER A 251 -14.02 -9.50 31.59
N ARG A 252 -13.15 -9.60 30.59
CA ARG A 252 -11.91 -10.41 30.63
C ARG A 252 -10.79 -9.72 31.41
N ILE A 253 -10.73 -8.38 31.38
CA ILE A 253 -9.75 -7.60 32.14
C ILE A 253 -10.07 -7.58 33.64
N SER A 254 -11.34 -7.43 34.00
CA SER A 254 -11.75 -7.24 35.39
C SER A 254 -12.99 -8.05 35.74
N GLY A 255 -12.84 -8.99 36.67
CA GLY A 255 -13.96 -9.78 37.22
C GLY A 255 -14.96 -8.96 38.06
N ALA A 256 -14.66 -7.69 38.35
CA ALA A 256 -15.59 -6.75 38.98
C ALA A 256 -16.44 -5.99 37.94
N TYR A 257 -16.11 -6.10 36.65
CA TYR A 257 -16.88 -5.50 35.58
C TYR A 257 -18.23 -6.23 35.44
N SER A 258 -19.31 -5.46 35.35
CA SER A 258 -20.64 -5.95 35.02
C SER A 258 -21.19 -5.05 33.94
N PRO A 259 -21.43 -5.56 32.72
CA PRO A 259 -22.02 -4.78 31.64
C PRO A 259 -23.33 -4.16 32.13
N ARG A 260 -23.52 -2.87 31.85
CA ARG A 260 -24.81 -2.23 32.12
C ARG A 260 -25.76 -2.64 30.99
N ASN A 261 -26.79 -3.43 31.31
CA ASN A 261 -27.92 -3.70 30.42
C ASN A 261 -28.56 -2.41 29.89
#